data_AF-A0A285X6V0-F1
#
_entry.id   AF-A0A285X6V0-F1
#
_cell.length_a   1.000
_cell.length_b   1.000
_cell.length_c   1.000
_cell.angle_alpha   90.00
_cell.angle_beta   90.00
_cell.angle_gamma   90.00
#
_symmetry.space_group_name_H-M   'P 1'
#
loop_
_entity.id
_entity.type
_entity.pdbx_description
1 polymer ?
#
loop_
_entity_poly.entity_id
_entity_poly.type
_entity_poly.pdbx_seq_one_letter_code
_entity_poly.pdbx_strand_id
1 'polypeptide(L)'
;MSHRNLVILTKIILFYSIFYIIMKAIAIFGGAWLVPNLLLMVPFLILGIIAGLQVKKEQYSWSFVGIGAAVIILTRIYETEFAFWVQQQLTT
;
A
#
# COMPACT_ATOMS: atom_id res chain seq x y z
N MET A 1 6.38 -2.10 -27.15
CA MET A 1 5.18 -2.42 -26.32
C MET A 1 5.38 -2.23 -24.80
N SER A 2 6.59 -2.04 -24.27
CA SER A 2 6.88 -1.95 -22.82
C SER A 2 6.31 -0.70 -22.10
N HIS A 3 6.35 0.47 -22.75
CA HIS A 3 6.09 1.75 -22.07
C HIS A 3 4.62 1.96 -21.66
N ARG A 4 3.66 1.55 -22.51
CA ARG A 4 2.22 1.66 -22.21
C ARG A 4 1.81 0.77 -21.03
N ASN A 5 2.38 -0.42 -20.93
CA ASN A 5 2.09 -1.36 -19.85
C ASN A 5 2.61 -0.85 -18.50
N LEU A 6 3.80 -0.24 -18.48
CA LEU A 6 4.36 0.42 -17.29
C LEU A 6 3.47 1.52 -16.75
N VAL A 7 2.94 2.37 -17.64
CA VAL A 7 2.04 3.46 -17.26
C VAL A 7 0.77 2.90 -16.61
N ILE A 8 0.18 1.87 -17.21
CA ILE A 8 -1.04 1.22 -16.70
C ILE A 8 -0.76 0.58 -15.33
N LEU A 9 0.32 -0.19 -15.21
CA LEU A 9 0.68 -0.87 -13.96
C LEU A 9 0.96 0.12 -12.82
N THR A 10 1.67 1.22 -13.11
CA THR A 10 1.94 2.28 -12.11
C THR A 10 0.63 2.94 -11.65
N LYS A 11 -0.31 3.19 -12.56
CA LYS A 11 -1.64 3.72 -12.20
C LYS A 11 -2.46 2.73 -11.39
N ILE A 12 -2.37 1.43 -11.68
CA ILE A 12 -3.01 0.38 -10.88
C ILE A 12 -2.45 0.37 -9.45
N ILE A 13 -1.11 0.41 -9.30
CA ILE A 13 -0.45 0.48 -7.98
C ILE A 13 -0.88 1.73 -7.22
N LEU A 14 -0.94 2.89 -7.89
CA LEU A 14 -1.41 4.14 -7.31
C LEU A 14 -2.85 4.01 -6.80
N PHE A 15 -3.76 3.52 -7.65
CA PHE A 15 -5.17 3.35 -7.29
C PHE A 15 -5.34 2.36 -6.15
N TYR A 16 -4.64 1.23 -6.19
CA TYR A 16 -4.66 0.23 -5.13
C TYR A 16 -4.18 0.81 -3.80
N SER A 17 -3.10 1.60 -3.82
CA SER A 17 -2.56 2.23 -2.63
C SER A 17 -3.55 3.19 -1.97
N ILE A 18 -4.20 4.04 -2.78
CA ILE A 18 -5.23 4.96 -2.31
C ILE A 18 -6.43 4.18 -1.75
N PHE A 19 -6.90 3.17 -2.49
CA PHE A 19 -8.01 2.33 -2.08
C PHE A 19 -7.73 1.61 -0.75
N TYR A 20 -6.53 1.07 -0.57
CA TYR A 20 -6.12 0.41 0.66
C TYR A 20 -6.13 1.36 1.86
N ILE A 21 -5.57 2.56 1.70
CA ILE A 21 -5.56 3.61 2.73
C ILE A 21 -7.00 3.97 3.13
N ILE A 22 -7.91 4.14 2.18
CA ILE A 22 -9.32 4.44 2.44
C ILE A 22 -9.97 3.28 3.20
N MET A 23 -9.77 2.04 2.75
CA MET A 23 -10.31 0.85 3.42
C MET A 23 -9.85 0.76 4.88
N LYS A 24 -8.57 1.04 5.14
CA LYS A 24 -8.01 1.05 6.50
C LYS A 24 -8.54 2.19 7.34
N ALA A 25 -8.69 3.39 6.77
CA ALA A 25 -9.32 4.50 7.46
C ALA A 25 -10.76 4.14 7.88
N ILE A 26 -11.57 3.58 6.98
CA ILE A 26 -12.94 3.13 7.29
C ILE A 26 -12.93 2.06 8.39
N ALA A 27 -12.02 1.10 8.34
CA ALA A 27 -11.91 0.05 9.36
C ALA A 27 -11.60 0.65 10.75
N ILE A 28 -10.74 1.67 10.82
CA ILE A 28 -10.43 2.39 12.06
C ILE A 28 -11.68 3.09 12.61
N PHE A 29 -12.45 3.79 11.77
CA PHE A 29 -13.71 4.41 12.19
C PHE A 29 -14.78 3.38 12.58
N GLY A 30 -14.70 2.16 12.05
CA GLY A 30 -15.54 1.02 12.42
C GLY A 30 -15.15 0.32 13.73
N GLY A 31 -14.18 0.84 14.47
CA GLY A 31 -13.75 0.28 15.76
C GLY A 31 -12.64 -0.78 15.67
N ALA A 32 -11.99 -0.94 14.51
CA ALA A 32 -10.80 -1.78 14.41
C ALA A 32 -9.61 -1.15 15.15
N TRP A 33 -8.59 -1.97 15.46
CA TRP A 33 -7.41 -1.50 16.19
C TRP A 33 -6.68 -0.38 15.45
N LEU A 34 -6.55 0.78 16.10
CA LEU A 34 -6.03 1.99 15.49
C LEU A 34 -4.57 1.82 15.05
N VAL A 35 -3.70 1.37 15.96
CA VAL A 35 -2.25 1.31 15.76
C VAL A 35 -1.84 0.33 14.65
N PRO A 36 -2.32 -0.93 14.62
CA PRO A 36 -1.93 -1.85 13.56
C PRO A 36 -2.41 -1.42 12.17
N ASN A 37 -3.63 -0.86 12.08
CA ASN A 37 -4.16 -0.38 10.81
C ASN A 37 -3.40 0.85 10.29
N LEU A 38 -2.99 1.78 11.18
CA LEU A 38 -2.13 2.91 10.82
C LEU A 38 -0.76 2.46 10.28
N LEU A 39 -0.12 1.49 10.95
CA LEU A 39 1.17 0.96 10.50
C LEU A 39 1.08 0.28 9.13
N LEU A 40 0.01 -0.49 8.89
CA LEU A 40 -0.25 -1.11 7.59
C LEU A 40 -0.49 -0.09 6.48
N MET A 41 -0.98 1.12 6.81
CA MET A 41 -1.16 2.19 5.81
C MET A 41 0.15 2.81 5.34
N VAL A 42 1.19 2.85 6.19
CA VAL A 42 2.49 3.51 5.90
C VAL A 42 3.12 3.04 4.57
N PRO A 43 3.33 1.73 4.31
CA PRO A 43 3.96 1.29 3.07
C PRO A 43 3.15 1.69 1.83
N PHE A 44 1.82 1.62 1.90
CA PHE A 44 0.94 2.06 0.80
C PHE A 44 0.96 3.58 0.63
N LEU A 45 1.14 4.35 1.70
CA LEU A 45 1.25 5.80 1.64
C LEU A 45 2.55 6.21 0.92
N ILE A 46 3.66 5.53 1.22
CA ILE A 46 4.93 5.69 0.51
C ILE A 46 4.78 5.30 -0.97
N LEU A 47 4.22 4.13 -1.26
CA LEU A 47 3.98 3.68 -2.64
C LEU A 47 3.07 4.63 -3.42
N GLY A 48 2.00 5.13 -2.79
CA GLY A 48 1.07 6.07 -3.39
C GLY A 48 1.74 7.40 -3.73
N ILE A 49 2.56 7.94 -2.82
CA ILE A 49 3.34 9.18 -3.08
C ILE A 49 4.31 8.95 -4.24
N ILE A 50 5.10 7.87 -4.21
CA ILE A 50 6.09 7.58 -5.27
C ILE A 50 5.39 7.36 -6.62
N ALA A 51 4.30 6.58 -6.65
CA ALA A 51 3.53 6.35 -7.87
C ALA A 51 2.92 7.65 -8.40
N GLY A 52 2.40 8.52 -7.52
CA GLY A 52 1.86 9.82 -7.90
C GLY A 52 2.92 10.74 -8.50
N LEU A 53 4.13 10.75 -7.92
CA LEU A 53 5.27 11.49 -8.46
C LEU A 53 5.73 10.95 -9.82
N GLN A 54 5.76 9.62 -10.00
CA GLN A 54 6.11 9.00 -11.28
C GLN A 54 5.08 9.31 -12.37
N VAL A 55 3.79 9.26 -12.05
CA VAL A 55 2.71 9.62 -12.97
C VAL A 55 2.81 11.11 -13.35
N LYS A 56 3.13 12.00 -12.40
CA LYS A 56 3.28 13.44 -12.67
C LYS A 56 4.51 13.76 -13.53
N LYS A 57 5.61 13.00 -13.37
CA LYS A 57 6.86 13.20 -14.13
C LYS A 57 6.92 12.40 -15.44
N GLU A 58 5.91 11.58 -15.72
CA GLU A 58 5.88 10.61 -16.83
C GLU A 58 7.10 9.66 -16.85
N GLN A 59 7.76 9.49 -15.69
CA GLN A 59 8.94 8.65 -15.54
C GLN A 59 8.52 7.33 -14.89
N TYR A 60 8.31 6.32 -15.73
CA TYR A 60 7.85 5.00 -15.29
C TYR A 60 9.02 4.01 -15.22
N SER A 61 9.16 3.33 -14.08
CA SER A 61 10.24 2.37 -13.84
C SER A 61 9.71 0.95 -13.64
N TRP A 62 10.27 -0.02 -14.39
CA TRP A 62 9.96 -1.45 -14.19
C TRP A 62 10.30 -1.93 -12.78
N SER A 63 11.41 -1.45 -12.22
CA SER A 63 11.81 -1.78 -10.84
C SER A 63 10.77 -1.32 -9.82
N PHE A 64 10.15 -0.15 -10.03
CA PHE A 64 9.09 0.33 -9.14
C PHE A 64 7.85 -0.54 -9.22
N VAL A 65 7.44 -0.95 -10.41
CA VAL A 65 6.28 -1.84 -10.58
C VAL A 65 6.51 -3.19 -9.90
N GLY A 66 7.70 -3.77 -10.06
CA GLY A 66 8.06 -5.03 -9.40
C GLY A 66 8.06 -4.91 -7.88
N ILE A 67 8.71 -3.88 -7.32
CA ILE A 67 8.76 -3.64 -5.87
C ILE A 67 7.36 -3.34 -5.33
N GLY A 68 6.59 -2.48 -6.00
CA GLY A 68 5.23 -2.12 -5.61
C GLY A 68 4.31 -3.33 -5.56
N ALA A 69 4.34 -4.18 -6.59
CA ALA A 69 3.58 -5.43 -6.60
C ALA A 69 4.00 -6.37 -5.46
N ALA A 70 5.29 -6.54 -5.21
CA ALA A 70 5.79 -7.36 -4.12
C ALA A 70 5.32 -6.86 -2.75
N VAL A 71 5.42 -5.55 -2.49
CA VAL A 71 4.96 -4.93 -1.24
C VAL A 71 3.46 -5.12 -1.06
N ILE A 72 2.64 -4.93 -2.12
CA ILE A 72 1.20 -5.17 -2.07
C ILE A 72 0.89 -6.61 -1.66
N ILE A 73 1.54 -7.59 -2.30
CA ILE A 73 1.31 -9.02 -2.05
C ILE A 73 1.73 -9.39 -0.63
N LEU A 74 2.95 -9.02 -0.23
CA LEU A 74 3.48 -9.31 1.10
C LEU A 74 2.60 -8.70 2.18
N THR A 75 2.22 -7.43 2.03
CA THR A 75 1.38 -6.76 3.03
C THR A 75 0.00 -7.40 3.10
N ARG A 76 -0.55 -7.92 1.98
CA ARG A 76 -1.83 -8.64 2.01
C ARG A 76 -1.76 -10.00 2.66
N ILE A 77 -0.69 -10.75 2.45
CA ILE A 77 -0.53 -12.07 3.07
C ILE A 77 -0.35 -11.93 4.59
N TYR A 78 0.53 -11.01 5.01
CA TYR A 78 0.89 -10.84 6.42
C TYR A 78 0.00 -9.87 7.18
N GLU A 79 -1.06 -9.33 6.56
CA GLU A 79 -1.89 -8.28 7.16
C GLU A 79 -2.44 -8.68 8.53
N THR A 80 -3.04 -9.87 8.60
CA THR A 80 -3.70 -10.37 9.80
C THR A 80 -2.69 -10.72 10.88
N GLU A 81 -1.59 -11.40 10.51
CA GLU A 81 -0.52 -11.78 11.44
C GLU A 81 0.16 -10.55 12.03
N PHE A 82 0.48 -9.57 11.19
CA PHE A 82 1.06 -8.30 11.62
C PHE A 82 0.11 -7.53 12.53
N ALA A 83 -1.18 -7.47 12.18
CA ALA A 83 -2.16 -6.78 13.01
C ALA A 83 -2.28 -7.40 14.41
N PHE A 84 -2.31 -8.73 14.48
CA PHE A 84 -2.35 -9.45 15.74
C PHE A 84 -1.06 -9.27 16.56
N TRP A 85 0.10 -9.38 15.92
CA TRP A 85 1.40 -9.21 16.57
C TRP A 85 1.55 -7.80 17.18
N VAL A 86 1.21 -6.75 16.43
CA VAL A 86 1.24 -5.37 16.94
C VAL A 86 0.27 -5.20 18.11
N GLN A 87 -0.95 -5.75 18.00
CA GLN A 87 -1.93 -5.63 19.07
C GLN A 87 -1.46 -6.32 20.35
N GLN A 88 -0.84 -7.51 20.24
CA GLN A 88 -0.31 -8.24 21.38
C GLN A 88 0.76 -7.43 22.12
N GLN A 89 1.68 -6.78 21.40
CA GLN A 89 2.71 -5.92 21.98
C GLN A 89 2.15 -4.68 22.71
N LEU A 90 0.96 -4.21 22.33
CA LEU A 90 0.32 -3.05 22.98
C LEU A 90 -0.49 -3.42 24.23
N THR A 91 -0.89 -4.69 24.36
CA THR A 91 -1.68 -5.21 25.49
C THR A 91 -0.85 -5.92 26.55
N THR A 92 0.45 -6.07 26.33
CA THR A 92 1.41 -6.68 27.28
C THR A 92 2.15 -5.57 28.02
#